data_AF-A0A1I4PTN2-F1
#
_entry.id   AF-A0A1I4PTN2-F1
#
_cell.length_a   1.000
_cell.length_b   1.000
_cell.length_c   1.000
_cell.angle_alpha   90.00
_cell.angle_beta   90.00
_cell.angle_gamma   90.00
#
_symmetry.space_group_name_H-M   'P 1'
#
loop_
_entity.id
_entity.type
_entity.pdbx_description
1 polymer ?
#
loop_
_entity_poly.entity_id
_entity_poly.type
_entity_poly.pdbx_seq_one_letter_code
_entity_poly.pdbx_strand_id
1 'polypeptide(L)'
;MNHHSPPESLLPPEPDAQVGLVFRRLAGVRETYGEPALDRAVRATLVTLGRVAHEEAEAQARHLAERLAPPRPGVRVTSTARRHDADAFETGEDR
;
A
#
# COMPACT_ATOMS: atom_id res chain seq x y z
N MET A 1 3.67 -27.04 15.62
CA MET A 1 3.32 -25.83 14.85
C MET A 1 4.49 -24.87 14.98
N ASN A 2 5.25 -24.68 13.90
CA ASN A 2 6.34 -23.71 13.89
C ASN A 2 5.74 -22.33 13.58
N HIS A 3 5.66 -21.46 14.58
CA HIS A 3 5.31 -20.06 14.38
C HIS A 3 6.48 -19.37 13.68
N HIS A 4 6.42 -19.24 12.36
CA HIS A 4 7.22 -18.24 11.67
C HIS A 4 6.63 -16.87 12.01
N SER A 5 7.13 -16.27 13.09
CA SER A 5 6.95 -14.83 13.28
C SER A 5 7.57 -14.14 12.06
N PRO A 6 6.84 -13.23 11.39
CA PRO A 6 7.43 -12.44 10.32
C PRO A 6 8.63 -11.67 10.88
N PRO A 7 9.70 -11.46 10.09
CA PRO A 7 10.83 -10.67 10.56
C PRO A 7 10.31 -9.29 11.00
N GLU A 8 10.65 -8.88 12.22
CA GLU A 8 10.36 -7.51 12.67
C GLU A 8 10.88 -6.53 11.63
N SER A 9 10.01 -5.61 11.21
CA SER A 9 10.38 -4.58 10.26
C SER A 9 11.55 -3.78 10.83
N LEU A 10 12.67 -3.78 10.11
CA LEU A 10 13.84 -2.94 10.44
C LEU A 10 13.56 -1.44 10.26
N LEU A 11 12.40 -1.10 9.70
CA LEU A 11 11.95 0.27 9.51
C LEU A 11 11.01 0.68 10.65
N PRO A 12 11.16 1.92 11.16
CA PRO A 12 10.17 2.52 12.04
C PRO A 12 8.76 2.44 11.43
N PRO A 13 7.70 2.26 12.25
CA PRO A 13 6.35 2.20 11.72
C PRO A 13 5.87 3.55 11.14
N GLU A 14 6.38 4.67 11.65
CA GLU A 14 5.99 6.01 11.20
C GLU A 14 6.71 6.41 9.91
N PRO A 15 5.97 6.82 8.85
CA PRO A 15 6.57 7.25 7.58
C PRO A 15 7.59 8.39 7.75
N ASP A 16 7.30 9.36 8.60
CA ASP A 16 8.20 10.50 8.85
C ASP A 16 9.53 10.04 9.45
N ALA A 17 9.50 9.02 10.32
CA ALA A 17 10.71 8.44 10.91
C ALA A 17 11.52 7.66 9.86
N GLN A 18 10.86 7.00 8.91
CA GLN A 18 11.53 6.35 7.78
C GLN A 18 12.22 7.36 6.86
N VAL A 19 11.55 8.48 6.54
CA VAL A 19 12.15 9.58 5.77
C VAL A 19 13.36 10.16 6.49
N GLY A 20 13.23 10.44 7.79
CA GLY A 20 14.34 10.90 8.63
C GLY A 20 15.53 9.94 8.62
N LEU A 21 15.27 8.62 8.63
CA LEU A 21 16.31 7.60 8.56
C LEU A 21 17.07 7.63 7.23
N VAL A 22 16.39 7.87 6.10
CA VAL A 22 17.04 8.04 4.79
C VAL A 22 17.97 9.24 4.80
N PHE A 23 17.53 10.41 5.26
CA PHE A 23 18.37 11.60 5.35
C PHE A 23 19.58 11.40 6.27
N ARG A 24 19.38 10.79 7.43
CA ARG A 24 20.48 10.45 8.35
C ARG A 24 21.52 9.55 7.69
N ARG A 25 21.08 8.53 6.93
CA ARG A 25 21.99 7.63 6.21
C ARG A 25 22.76 8.36 5.11
N LEU A 26 22.09 9.22 4.34
CA LEU A 26 22.75 10.03 3.31
C LEU A 26 23.80 10.99 3.91
N ALA A 27 23.48 11.64 5.04
CA ALA A 27 24.44 12.48 5.76
C ALA A 27 25.68 11.66 6.19
N GLY A 28 25.48 10.47 6.74
CA GLY A 28 26.58 9.56 7.10
C GLY A 28 27.43 9.11 5.91
N VAL A 29 26.82 8.94 4.72
CA VAL A 29 27.56 8.64 3.48
C VAL A 29 28.49 9.79 3.11
N ARG A 30 28.01 11.04 3.19
CA ARG A 30 28.83 12.23 2.94
C ARG A 30 29.99 12.30 3.92
N GLU A 31 29.73 12.11 5.21
CA GLU A 31 30.75 12.18 6.26
C GLU A 31 31.82 11.09 6.12
N THR A 32 31.43 9.89 5.72
CA THR A 32 32.35 8.73 5.65
C THR A 32 33.09 8.63 4.32
N TYR A 33 32.43 8.97 3.20
CA TYR A 33 32.91 8.67 1.85
C TYR A 33 33.00 9.90 0.93
N GLY A 34 32.58 11.08 1.41
CA GLY A 34 32.65 12.35 0.68
C GLY A 34 31.55 12.58 -0.37
N GLU A 35 31.62 13.74 -1.01
CA GLU A 35 30.61 14.22 -1.98
C GLU A 35 30.35 13.28 -3.16
N PRO A 36 31.35 12.66 -3.82
CA PRO A 36 31.08 11.76 -4.96
C PRO A 36 30.29 10.51 -4.56
N ALA A 37 30.43 10.05 -3.33
CA ALA A 37 29.64 8.94 -2.81
C ALA A 37 28.21 9.39 -2.47
N LEU A 38 28.05 10.58 -1.89
CA LEU A 38 26.74 11.19 -1.66
C LEU A 38 25.97 11.35 -2.96
N ASP A 39 26.57 11.92 -4.01
CA ASP A 39 25.91 12.13 -5.31
C ASP A 39 25.36 10.82 -5.90
N ARG A 40 26.15 9.75 -5.83
CA ARG A 40 25.72 8.42 -6.27
C ARG A 40 24.57 7.89 -5.42
N ALA A 41 24.65 8.03 -4.09
CA ALA A 41 23.62 7.58 -3.18
C ALA A 41 22.30 8.35 -3.36
N VAL A 42 22.37 9.67 -3.51
CA VAL A 42 21.20 10.53 -3.79
C VAL A 42 20.57 10.14 -5.11
N ARG A 43 21.35 10.01 -6.19
CA ARG A 43 20.83 9.60 -7.49
C ARG A 43 20.13 8.24 -7.41
N ALA A 44 20.75 7.24 -6.77
CA ALA A 44 20.14 5.93 -6.59
C ALA A 44 18.83 5.98 -5.79
N THR A 45 18.80 6.80 -4.74
CA THR A 45 17.60 7.02 -3.90
C THR A 45 16.47 7.61 -4.73
N LEU A 46 16.74 8.68 -5.49
CA LEU A 46 15.75 9.34 -6.34
C LEU A 46 15.21 8.43 -7.45
N VAL A 47 16.07 7.65 -8.10
CA VAL A 47 15.66 6.67 -9.11
C VAL A 47 14.73 5.61 -8.51
N THR A 48 15.07 5.10 -7.32
CA THR A 48 14.27 4.09 -6.63
C THR A 48 12.90 4.66 -6.26
N LEU A 49 12.84 5.85 -5.67
CA LEU A 49 11.59 6.52 -5.32
C LEU A 49 10.72 6.78 -6.56
N GLY A 50 11.32 7.29 -7.64
CA GLY A 50 10.60 7.55 -8.88
C GLY A 50 10.00 6.28 -9.49
N ARG A 51 10.75 5.17 -9.47
CA ARG A 51 10.26 3.88 -9.94
C ARG A 51 9.07 3.38 -9.11
N VAL A 52 9.19 3.37 -7.78
CA VAL A 52 8.10 2.91 -6.91
C VAL A 52 6.86 3.81 -7.08
N ALA A 53 7.04 5.13 -7.12
CA ALA A 53 5.94 6.05 -7.35
C ALA A 53 5.24 5.81 -8.69
N HIS A 54 5.99 5.46 -9.74
CA HIS A 54 5.42 5.11 -11.04
C HIS A 54 4.63 3.80 -11.00
N GLU A 55 5.18 2.75 -10.39
CA GLU A 55 4.51 1.45 -10.22
C GLU A 55 3.17 1.60 -9.46
N GLU A 56 3.15 2.39 -8.38
CA GLU A 56 1.94 2.68 -7.61
C GLU A 56 0.93 3.51 -8.42
N ALA A 57 1.38 4.50 -9.18
CA ALA A 57 0.51 5.28 -10.05
C ALA A 57 -0.16 4.40 -11.12
N GLU A 58 0.58 3.46 -11.71
CA GLU A 58 0.01 2.48 -12.64
C GLU A 58 -0.99 1.55 -11.98
N ALA A 59 -0.70 1.06 -10.76
CA ALA A 59 -1.61 0.22 -10.00
C ALA A 59 -2.93 0.95 -9.72
N GLN A 60 -2.85 2.21 -9.30
CA GLN A 60 -4.01 3.05 -9.05
C GLN A 60 -4.79 3.33 -10.35
N ALA A 61 -4.10 3.59 -11.46
CA ALA A 61 -4.72 3.79 -12.76
C ALA A 61 -5.48 2.53 -13.23
N ARG A 62 -4.90 1.33 -13.05
CA ARG A 62 -5.57 0.06 -13.33
C ARG A 62 -6.83 -0.11 -12.48
N HIS A 63 -6.73 0.13 -11.18
CA HIS A 63 -7.87 0.03 -10.26
C HIS A 63 -9.01 1.00 -10.65
N LEU A 64 -8.68 2.24 -11.04
CA LEU A 64 -9.68 3.20 -11.51
C LEU A 64 -10.30 2.78 -12.84
N ALA A 65 -9.51 2.25 -13.78
CA ALA A 65 -10.02 1.76 -15.06
C ALA A 65 -11.00 0.59 -14.87
N GLU A 66 -10.73 -0.33 -13.94
CA GLU A 66 -11.65 -1.41 -13.58
C GLU A 66 -12.97 -0.88 -12.99
N ARG A 67 -12.89 0.14 -12.12
CA ARG A 67 -14.08 0.76 -11.52
C ARG A 67 -14.93 1.55 -12.52
N LEU A 68 -14.30 2.15 -13.51
CA LEU A 68 -14.94 2.96 -14.55
C LEU A 68 -15.35 2.14 -15.77
N ALA A 69 -15.04 0.84 -15.80
CA ALA A 69 -15.43 -0.04 -16.88
C ALA A 69 -16.97 -0.05 -17.03
N PRO A 70 -17.50 0.06 -18.27
CA PRO A 70 -18.93 -0.09 -18.52
C PRO A 70 -19.41 -1.42 -17.91
N PRO A 71 -20.63 -1.47 -17.34
CA PRO A 71 -21.19 -2.71 -16.85
C PRO A 71 -21.15 -3.76 -17.96
N ARG A 72 -20.69 -4.96 -17.63
CA ARG A 72 -20.65 -6.08 -18.60
C ARG A 72 -22.03 -6.23 -19.24
N PRO A 73 -22.13 -6.40 -20.58
CA PRO A 73 -23.40 -6.60 -21.24
C PRO A 73 -24.12 -7.80 -20.59
N GLY A 74 -25.30 -7.52 -20.01
CA GLY A 74 -26.08 -8.50 -19.24
C GLY A 74 -26.33 -8.14 -17.77
N VAL A 75 -25.56 -7.21 -17.18
CA VAL A 75 -25.80 -6.74 -15.81
C VAL A 75 -26.78 -5.56 -15.84
N ARG A 76 -28.07 -5.84 -15.64
CA ARG A 76 -29.11 -4.81 -15.47
C ARG A 76 -29.21 -4.45 -13.99
N VAL A 77 -28.60 -3.33 -13.59
CA VAL A 77 -28.80 -2.78 -12.24
C VAL A 77 -30.15 -2.08 -12.22
N THR A 78 -31.16 -2.73 -11.64
CA THR A 78 -32.46 -2.10 -11.35
C THR A 78 -32.39 -1.46 -9.96
N SER A 79 -32.88 -0.23 -9.82
CA SER A 79 -32.95 0.53 -8.54
C SER A 79 -33.79 -0.14 -7.44
N THR A 80 -34.30 -1.34 -7.69
CA THR A 80 -35.18 -2.14 -6.83
C THR A 80 -34.58 -3.51 -6.49
N ALA A 81 -33.25 -3.61 -6.39
CA ALA A 81 -32.61 -4.80 -5.83
C ALA A 81 -33.09 -4.98 -4.38
N ARG A 82 -33.99 -5.96 -4.19
CA ARG A 82 -34.50 -6.47 -2.92
C ARG A 82 -33.40 -6.42 -1.85
N ARG A 83 -33.64 -5.68 -0.77
CA ARG A 83 -32.90 -5.86 0.48
C ARG A 83 -33.01 -7.35 0.82
N HIS A 84 -31.88 -8.03 0.84
CA HIS A 84 -31.77 -9.33 1.48
C HIS A 84 -32.02 -9.06 2.97
N ASP A 85 -33.16 -9.49 3.50
CA ASP A 85 -33.43 -9.49 4.94
C ASP A 85 -32.43 -10.45 5.59
N ALA A 86 -31.27 -9.91 5.95
CA ALA A 86 -30.48 -10.43 7.05
C ALA A 86 -31.21 -10.00 8.32
N ASP A 87 -31.95 -10.94 8.91
CA ASP A 87 -32.13 -11.11 10.37
C ASP A 87 -33.43 -11.89 10.65
N ALA A 88 -33.39 -13.21 10.42
CA ALA A 88 -34.22 -14.13 11.19
C ALA A 88 -33.35 -14.63 12.36
N PHE A 89 -33.21 -13.80 13.40
CA PHE A 89 -32.72 -14.27 14.69
C PHE A 89 -33.80 -15.15 15.31
N GLU A 90 -33.54 -16.46 15.38
CA GLU A 90 -34.40 -17.44 16.01
C GLU A 90 -34.23 -17.33 17.55
N THR A 91 -35.17 -16.66 18.22
CA THR A 91 -35.23 -16.68 19.69
C THR A 91 -35.94 -17.95 20.12
N GLY A 92 -35.16 -18.99 20.43
CA GLY A 92 -35.67 -20.19 21.09
C GLY A 92 -36.07 -19.86 22.53
N GLU A 93 -37.37 -19.81 22.80
CA GLU A 93 -37.93 -19.83 24.15
C GLU A 93 -38.53 -21.23 24.35
N ASP A 94 -37.74 -22.15 24.91
CA ASP A 94 -38.24 -23.42 25.45
C ASP A 94 -38.45 -23.25 26.96
N ARG A 95 -39.64 -23.67 27.39
CA ARG A 95 -40.19 -23.63 28.74
C ARG A 95 -39.45 -24.50 29.75
#